data_AF-A0A172E6Y4-F1
#
_entry.id   AF-A0A172E6Y4-F1
#
_cell.length_a   1.000
_cell.length_b   1.000
_cell.length_c   1.000
_cell.angle_alpha   90.00
_cell.angle_beta   90.00
_cell.angle_gamma   90.00
#
_symmetry.space_group_name_H-M   'P 1'
#
loop_
_entity.id
_entity.type
_entity.pdbx_description
1 polymer ?
#
loop_
_entity_poly.entity_id
_entity_poly.type
_entity_poly.pdbx_seq_one_letter_code
_entity_poly.pdbx_strand_id
1 'polypeptide(L)'
;MTIQSLGVGSGLALDDLVQQLLTAERQPKEERLNAKEERIEAEISGLGQIRSKLSDFKDAVDELRSDNGINGREPTITNPSEDNDVLSAEASNSALRGSYGVVVERLAAGSRITTDAGAFTSSSDPVLTSGTGSLTFDVGGSKSFTIDVTAGMSLTRVTRKKKKKKKK
;
A
#
# COMPACT_ATOMS: atom_id res chain seq x y z
N MET A 1 -49.25 -51.54 44.32
CA MET A 1 -50.30 -50.80 43.59
C MET A 1 -50.25 -51.21 42.14
N THR A 2 -51.41 -51.57 41.61
CA THR A 2 -51.65 -52.20 40.31
C THR A 2 -51.33 -51.25 39.16
N ILE A 3 -50.54 -51.70 38.18
CA ILE A 3 -50.48 -51.08 36.85
C ILE A 3 -51.81 -51.42 36.17
N GLN A 4 -52.74 -50.48 36.19
CA GLN A 4 -53.98 -50.58 35.43
C GLN A 4 -53.67 -50.22 33.98
N SER A 5 -53.76 -51.23 33.13
CA SER A 5 -54.36 -51.17 31.79
C SER A 5 -54.06 -49.89 31.00
N LEU A 6 -52.93 -49.88 30.27
CA LEU A 6 -52.84 -49.06 29.06
C LEU A 6 -53.71 -49.76 28.00
N GLY A 7 -54.99 -49.44 28.11
CA GLY A 7 -56.04 -49.83 27.19
C GLY A 7 -55.72 -49.34 25.78
N VAL A 8 -55.66 -50.32 24.90
CA VAL A 8 -56.03 -50.24 23.49
C VAL A 8 -57.20 -49.25 23.30
N GLY A 9 -56.93 -48.08 22.70
CA GLY A 9 -57.97 -47.09 22.35
C GLY A 9 -57.77 -45.65 22.82
N SER A 10 -56.66 -45.27 23.45
CA SER A 10 -56.49 -43.92 24.03
C SER A 10 -56.06 -42.81 23.06
N GLY A 11 -55.72 -43.10 21.80
CA GLY A 11 -55.10 -42.09 20.92
C GLY A 11 -53.79 -41.53 21.46
N LEU A 12 -53.23 -42.16 22.51
CA LEU A 12 -51.91 -41.83 23.05
C LEU A 12 -50.88 -42.46 22.12
N ALA A 13 -50.15 -41.61 21.42
CA ALA A 13 -49.09 -41.98 20.53
C ALA A 13 -48.04 -42.79 21.29
N LEU A 14 -48.05 -44.11 21.10
CA LEU A 14 -46.99 -45.01 21.60
C LEU A 14 -45.62 -44.55 21.06
N ASP A 15 -45.62 -44.01 19.84
CA ASP A 15 -44.48 -43.33 19.25
C ASP A 15 -44.02 -42.11 20.08
N ASP A 16 -44.94 -41.32 20.64
CA ASP A 16 -44.58 -40.20 21.53
C ASP A 16 -43.99 -40.70 22.85
N LEU A 17 -44.50 -41.79 23.42
CA LEU A 17 -43.95 -42.35 24.67
C LEU A 17 -42.55 -42.94 24.44
N VAL A 18 -42.35 -43.65 23.33
CA VAL A 18 -41.03 -44.18 22.93
C VAL A 18 -40.07 -43.04 22.63
N GLN A 19 -40.51 -41.98 21.95
CA GLN A 19 -39.71 -40.78 21.73
C GLN A 19 -39.38 -40.07 23.04
N GLN A 20 -40.31 -39.96 24.00
CA GLN A 20 -40.07 -39.36 25.31
C GLN A 20 -39.04 -40.15 26.12
N LEU A 21 -39.11 -41.50 26.11
CA LEU A 21 -38.12 -42.35 26.78
C LEU A 21 -36.75 -42.28 26.10
N LEU A 22 -36.70 -42.30 24.77
CA LEU A 22 -35.45 -42.16 24.03
C LEU A 22 -34.82 -40.79 24.28
N THR A 23 -35.62 -39.73 24.30
CA THR A 23 -35.17 -38.37 24.60
C THR A 23 -34.65 -38.29 26.03
N ALA A 24 -35.38 -38.85 27.01
CA ALA A 24 -34.94 -38.87 28.41
C ALA A 24 -33.64 -39.66 28.62
N GLU A 25 -33.38 -40.71 27.85
CA GLU A 25 -32.11 -41.46 27.92
C GLU A 25 -30.97 -40.74 27.19
N ARG A 26 -31.25 -40.03 26.09
CA ARG A 26 -30.25 -39.30 25.29
C ARG A 26 -29.84 -37.98 25.94
N GLN A 27 -30.80 -37.26 26.50
CA GLN A 27 -30.63 -35.94 27.10
C GLN A 27 -29.40 -35.83 28.03
N PRO A 28 -29.19 -36.70 29.04
CA PRO A 28 -28.02 -36.59 29.92
C PRO A 28 -26.69 -36.87 29.21
N LYS A 29 -26.68 -37.66 28.13
CA LYS A 29 -25.47 -37.90 27.33
C LYS A 29 -25.16 -36.68 26.45
N GLU A 30 -26.17 -36.11 25.82
CA GLU A 30 -26.06 -34.90 25.00
C GLU A 30 -25.64 -33.70 25.85
N GLU A 31 -26.25 -33.48 27.02
CA GLU A 31 -25.86 -32.43 27.97
C GLU A 31 -24.39 -32.56 28.40
N ARG A 32 -23.90 -33.78 28.66
CA ARG A 32 -22.49 -34.02 29.02
C ARG A 32 -21.52 -33.76 27.87
N LEU A 33 -21.92 -34.00 26.63
CA LEU A 33 -21.11 -33.71 25.45
C LEU A 33 -21.10 -32.20 25.17
N ASN A 34 -22.27 -31.56 25.17
CA ASN A 34 -22.40 -30.11 24.99
C ASN A 34 -21.58 -29.35 26.05
N ALA A 35 -21.64 -29.75 27.33
CA ALA A 35 -20.85 -29.13 28.40
C ALA A 35 -19.32 -29.39 28.28
N LYS A 36 -18.90 -30.40 27.51
CA LYS A 36 -17.48 -30.60 27.17
C LYS A 36 -17.09 -29.74 25.98
N GLU A 37 -17.93 -29.69 24.94
CA GLU A 37 -17.72 -28.85 23.76
C GLU A 37 -17.61 -27.39 24.14
N GLU A 38 -18.56 -26.86 24.93
CA GLU A 38 -18.56 -25.47 25.39
C GLU A 38 -17.28 -25.12 26.18
N ARG A 39 -16.79 -26.07 27.00
CA ARG A 39 -15.55 -25.89 27.76
C ARG A 39 -14.32 -25.84 26.86
N ILE A 40 -14.25 -26.74 25.89
CA ILE A 40 -13.14 -26.81 24.93
C ILE A 40 -13.16 -25.56 24.05
N GLU A 41 -14.33 -25.11 23.61
CA GLU A 41 -14.48 -23.89 22.81
C GLU A 41 -14.08 -22.64 23.61
N ALA A 42 -14.47 -22.56 24.88
CA ALA A 42 -14.03 -21.50 25.77
C ALA A 42 -12.50 -21.50 25.96
N GLU A 43 -11.88 -22.68 26.11
CA GLU A 43 -10.42 -22.82 26.21
C GLU A 43 -9.71 -22.39 24.91
N ILE A 44 -10.21 -22.83 23.74
CA ILE A 44 -9.70 -22.42 22.43
C ILE A 44 -9.82 -20.90 22.24
N SER A 45 -10.95 -20.31 22.62
CA SER A 45 -11.17 -18.86 22.55
C SER A 45 -10.20 -18.11 23.47
N GLY A 46 -10.02 -18.58 24.71
CA GLY A 46 -9.05 -18.02 25.65
C GLY A 46 -7.61 -18.07 25.12
N LEU A 47 -7.19 -19.23 24.58
CA LEU A 47 -5.88 -19.38 23.95
C LEU A 47 -5.74 -18.52 22.67
N GLY A 48 -6.81 -18.37 21.90
CA GLY A 48 -6.86 -17.50 20.72
C GLY A 48 -6.64 -16.04 21.07
N GLN A 49 -7.27 -15.56 22.15
CA GLN A 49 -7.06 -14.21 22.67
C GLN A 49 -5.62 -14.01 23.15
N ILE A 50 -5.05 -14.95 23.90
CA ILE A 50 -3.65 -14.89 24.35
C ILE A 50 -2.71 -14.84 23.14
N ARG A 51 -2.93 -15.70 22.14
CA ARG A 51 -2.12 -15.73 20.92
C ARG A 51 -2.19 -14.40 20.16
N SER A 52 -3.37 -13.81 20.03
CA SER A 52 -3.53 -12.51 19.39
C SER A 52 -2.75 -11.43 20.15
N LYS A 53 -2.88 -11.37 21.48
CA LYS A 53 -2.16 -10.39 22.30
C LYS A 53 -0.64 -10.57 22.26
N LEU A 54 -0.17 -11.81 22.17
CA LEU A 54 1.26 -12.08 21.99
C LEU A 54 1.75 -11.70 20.59
N SER A 55 0.92 -11.85 19.56
CA SER A 55 1.22 -11.36 18.21
C SER A 55 1.32 -9.84 18.20
N ASP A 56 0.33 -9.14 18.76
CA ASP A 56 0.32 -7.68 18.89
C ASP A 56 1.59 -7.19 19.62
N PHE A 57 1.98 -7.87 20.70
CA PHE A 57 3.19 -7.55 21.45
C PHE A 57 4.46 -7.80 20.64
N LYS A 58 4.54 -8.92 19.91
CA LYS A 58 5.66 -9.23 19.02
C LYS A 58 5.81 -8.15 17.95
N ASP A 59 4.70 -7.73 17.34
CA ASP A 59 4.71 -6.71 16.29
C ASP A 59 5.22 -5.37 16.85
N ALA A 60 4.77 -4.97 18.04
CA ALA A 60 5.27 -3.76 18.70
C ALA A 60 6.78 -3.83 19.04
N VAL A 61 7.28 -4.99 19.44
CA VAL A 61 8.72 -5.19 19.70
C VAL A 61 9.52 -5.18 18.40
N ASP A 62 9.01 -5.80 17.34
CA ASP A 62 9.66 -5.81 16.03
C ASP A 62 9.69 -4.39 15.42
N GLU A 63 8.62 -3.62 15.59
CA GLU A 63 8.59 -2.20 15.25
C GLU A 63 9.67 -1.43 16.01
N LEU A 64 9.77 -1.59 17.34
CA LEU A 64 10.83 -0.94 18.11
C LEU A 64 12.25 -1.36 17.70
N ARG A 65 12.46 -2.62 17.30
CA ARG A 65 13.77 -3.13 16.85
C ARG A 65 14.14 -2.64 15.46
N SER A 66 13.16 -2.50 14.58
CA SER A 66 13.34 -2.07 13.19
C SER A 66 13.28 -0.55 13.04
N ASP A 67 12.71 0.16 14.02
CA ASP A 67 12.62 1.59 14.00
C ASP A 67 14.00 2.21 14.20
N ASN A 68 14.54 2.56 13.04
CA ASN A 68 15.59 3.53 12.84
C ASN A 68 15.40 4.81 13.70
N GLY A 69 14.18 5.13 14.13
CA GLY A 69 13.81 6.22 15.03
C GLY A 69 14.51 6.26 16.38
N ILE A 70 15.00 5.13 16.95
CA ILE A 70 15.79 5.18 18.21
C ILE A 70 17.09 5.98 18.02
N ASN A 71 17.70 5.89 16.83
CA ASN A 71 18.85 6.69 16.43
C ASN A 71 18.46 7.80 15.44
N GLY A 72 17.15 8.08 15.34
CA GLY A 72 16.60 9.14 14.53
C GLY A 72 17.24 10.46 14.91
N ARG A 73 17.61 11.24 13.89
CA ARG A 73 18.18 12.56 14.08
C ARG A 73 17.19 13.54 13.52
N GLU A 74 16.79 14.50 14.35
CA GLU A 74 15.90 15.56 13.92
C GLU A 74 16.72 16.85 13.79
N PRO A 75 16.88 17.40 12.57
CA PRO A 75 17.59 18.65 12.38
C PRO A 75 16.71 19.81 12.84
N THR A 76 17.28 20.74 13.62
CA THR A 76 16.67 22.04 13.87
C THR A 76 17.15 23.01 12.80
N ILE A 77 16.21 23.58 12.03
CA ILE A 77 16.51 24.49 10.93
C ILE A 77 16.03 25.89 11.32
N THR A 78 16.92 26.87 11.19
CA THR A 78 16.59 28.29 11.38
C THR A 78 16.72 28.99 10.04
N ASN A 79 15.57 29.31 9.44
CA ASN A 79 15.50 30.10 8.22
C ASN A 79 15.61 31.61 8.56
N PRO A 80 16.10 32.44 7.62
CA PRO A 80 16.29 33.87 7.86
C PRO A 80 14.98 34.66 8.06
N SER A 81 13.83 34.11 7.66
CA SER A 81 12.50 34.68 7.87
C SER A 81 11.49 33.56 8.13
N GLU A 82 10.56 33.77 9.06
CA GLU A 82 9.51 32.80 9.40
C GLU A 82 8.49 32.59 8.27
N ASP A 83 8.37 33.57 7.36
CA ASP A 83 7.42 33.51 6.24
C ASP A 83 8.00 32.85 4.98
N ASN A 84 9.30 32.56 4.96
CA ASN A 84 9.98 32.02 3.77
C ASN A 84 11.01 30.95 4.16
N ASP A 85 10.58 29.69 4.11
CA ASP A 85 11.46 28.55 4.24
C ASP A 85 12.37 28.42 3.01
N VAL A 86 13.60 28.92 3.14
CA VAL A 86 14.61 28.89 2.06
C VAL A 86 15.23 27.50 1.90
N LEU A 87 15.31 26.75 3.01
CA LEU A 87 15.91 25.43 3.04
C LEU A 87 15.11 24.50 3.98
N SER A 88 14.92 23.27 3.54
CA SER A 88 14.53 22.15 4.38
C SER A 88 15.61 21.07 4.33
N ALA A 89 15.79 20.34 5.42
CA ALA A 89 16.78 19.30 5.57
C ALA A 89 16.20 18.16 6.41
N GLU A 90 16.53 16.94 6.00
CA GLU A 90 16.25 15.73 6.76
C GLU A 90 17.59 15.09 7.13
N ALA A 91 17.71 14.56 8.35
CA ALA A 91 18.92 13.88 8.78
C ALA A 91 18.70 12.36 8.75
N SER A 92 19.65 11.64 8.14
CA SER A 92 19.72 10.20 8.30
C SER A 92 20.21 9.85 9.72
N ASN A 93 19.96 8.62 10.15
CA ASN A 93 20.45 8.10 11.44
C ASN A 93 21.97 8.18 11.61
N SER A 94 22.70 8.14 10.48
CA SER A 94 24.16 8.21 10.42
C SER A 94 24.73 9.62 10.29
N ALA A 95 23.88 10.67 10.19
CA ALA A 95 24.34 12.04 10.07
C ALA A 95 25.21 12.44 11.26
N LEU A 96 26.22 13.30 11.09
CA LEU A 96 27.03 13.78 12.21
C LEU A 96 26.27 14.81 13.06
N ARG A 97 26.49 14.80 14.38
CA ARG A 97 25.99 15.88 15.27
C ARG A 97 26.84 17.12 15.05
N GLY A 98 26.20 18.25 14.76
CA GLY A 98 26.90 19.52 14.58
C GLY A 98 25.97 20.62 14.09
N SER A 99 26.45 21.85 14.18
CA SER A 99 25.79 23.03 13.62
C SER A 99 26.43 23.34 12.27
N TYR A 100 25.61 23.56 11.25
CA TYR A 100 26.05 23.85 9.89
C TYR A 100 25.48 25.20 9.44
N GLY A 101 26.34 26.10 8.99
CA GLY A 101 25.93 27.34 8.33
C GLY A 101 25.81 27.11 6.83
N VAL A 102 24.61 27.28 6.28
CA VAL A 102 24.32 27.07 4.86
C VAL A 102 23.86 28.38 4.23
N VAL A 103 24.48 28.75 3.10
CA VAL A 103 24.09 29.92 2.29
C VAL A 103 23.64 29.41 0.91
N VAL A 104 22.42 29.77 0.52
CA VAL A 104 21.87 29.42 -0.80
C VAL A 104 22.14 30.58 -1.77
N GLU A 105 23.10 30.39 -2.67
CA GLU A 105 23.46 31.41 -3.65
C GLU A 105 22.56 31.39 -4.89
N ARG A 106 22.22 30.20 -5.40
CA ARG A 106 21.43 30.03 -6.62
C ARG A 106 20.70 28.69 -6.65
N LEU A 107 19.43 28.73 -7.03
CA LEU A 107 18.62 27.54 -7.23
C LEU A 107 19.00 26.80 -8.52
N ALA A 108 18.94 25.47 -8.46
CA ALA A 108 19.06 24.65 -9.64
C ALA A 108 17.85 24.90 -10.56
N ALA A 109 18.11 25.20 -11.82
CA ALA A 109 17.08 25.41 -12.84
C ALA A 109 17.26 24.41 -13.98
N GLY A 110 16.15 23.88 -14.48
CA GLY A 110 16.16 23.06 -15.69
C GLY A 110 16.46 23.90 -16.94
N SER A 111 17.14 23.32 -17.92
CA SER A 111 17.33 23.96 -19.22
C SER A 111 16.09 23.81 -20.10
N ARG A 112 15.72 24.90 -20.79
CA ARG A 112 14.63 24.91 -21.77
C ARG A 112 15.09 25.60 -23.04
N ILE A 113 14.87 24.94 -24.17
CA ILE A 113 15.09 25.50 -25.50
C ILE A 113 13.73 25.56 -26.18
N THR A 114 13.38 26.72 -26.71
CA THR A 114 12.17 26.96 -27.49
C THR A 114 12.56 27.32 -28.91
N THR A 115 11.72 26.98 -29.87
CA THR A 115 11.84 27.47 -31.25
C THR A 115 11.58 28.98 -31.27
N ASP A 116 12.10 29.66 -32.28
CA ASP A 116 11.87 31.09 -32.46
C ASP A 116 10.37 31.42 -32.59
N ALA A 117 10.00 32.63 -32.18
CA ALA A 117 8.64 33.10 -32.27
C ALA A 117 8.18 33.14 -33.73
N GLY A 118 7.03 32.51 -34.03
CA GLY A 118 6.48 32.44 -35.38
C GLY A 118 7.16 31.43 -36.31
N ALA A 119 8.17 30.67 -35.85
CA ALA A 119 8.81 29.63 -36.66
C ALA A 119 7.83 28.52 -37.09
N PHE A 120 6.78 28.31 -36.30
CA PHE A 120 5.68 27.40 -36.60
C PHE A 120 4.35 28.02 -36.19
N THR A 121 3.34 27.87 -37.04
CA THR A 121 2.00 28.44 -36.86
C THR A 121 1.01 27.41 -36.33
N SER A 122 1.26 26.12 -36.57
CA SER A 122 0.45 25.00 -36.09
C SER A 122 1.30 23.79 -35.70
N SER A 123 0.80 22.99 -34.77
CA SER A 123 1.43 21.72 -34.37
C SER A 123 1.46 20.65 -35.49
N SER A 124 0.69 20.88 -36.56
CA SER A 124 0.67 20.07 -37.77
C SER A 124 1.72 20.51 -38.80
N ASP A 125 2.39 21.65 -38.58
CA ASP A 125 3.35 22.18 -39.54
C ASP A 125 4.52 21.19 -39.72
N PRO A 126 4.95 20.95 -40.97
CA PRO A 126 6.05 20.05 -41.24
C PRO A 126 7.36 20.67 -40.74
N VAL A 127 8.14 19.87 -40.00
CA VAL A 127 9.46 20.28 -39.50
C VAL A 127 10.50 20.36 -40.63
N LEU A 128 10.35 19.51 -41.65
CA LEU A 128 11.10 19.54 -42.90
C LEU A 128 10.12 19.47 -44.07
N THR A 129 10.18 20.43 -44.98
CA THR A 129 9.36 20.48 -46.20
C THR A 129 9.83 19.47 -47.25
N SER A 130 11.14 19.21 -47.33
CA SER A 130 11.74 18.18 -48.19
C SER A 130 12.99 17.56 -47.54
N GLY A 131 13.40 16.38 -48.03
CA GLY A 131 14.60 15.68 -47.56
C GLY A 131 14.45 14.90 -46.26
N THR A 132 15.59 14.52 -45.68
CA THR A 132 15.71 13.80 -44.41
C THR A 132 16.81 14.42 -43.58
N GLY A 133 16.65 14.43 -42.26
CA GLY A 133 17.65 14.94 -41.33
C GLY A 133 17.56 14.23 -39.98
N SER A 134 18.50 14.53 -39.10
CA SER A 134 18.54 13.96 -37.75
C SER A 134 18.66 15.08 -36.71
N LEU A 135 17.91 14.94 -35.62
CA LEU A 135 17.96 15.81 -34.45
C LEU A 135 18.61 15.04 -33.31
N THR A 136 19.84 15.41 -32.97
CA THR A 136 20.55 14.84 -31.83
C THR A 136 20.36 15.72 -30.61
N PHE A 137 19.88 15.13 -29.52
CA PHE A 137 19.76 15.77 -28.22
C PHE A 137 20.85 15.21 -27.31
N ASP A 138 21.74 16.09 -26.85
CA ASP A 138 22.76 15.78 -25.85
C ASP A 138 22.42 16.47 -24.53
N VAL A 139 22.51 15.72 -23.42
CA VAL A 139 22.33 16.26 -22.07
C VAL A 139 23.63 16.05 -21.29
N GLY A 140 24.47 17.08 -21.27
CA GLY A 140 25.69 17.11 -20.48
C GLY A 140 26.72 16.04 -20.87
N GLY A 141 26.79 15.66 -22.15
CA GLY A 141 27.81 14.79 -22.73
C GLY A 141 27.71 13.29 -22.38
N SER A 142 26.85 12.90 -21.45
CA SER A 142 26.75 11.51 -20.96
C SER A 142 25.53 10.75 -21.48
N LYS A 143 24.50 11.47 -21.91
CA LYS A 143 23.26 10.90 -22.45
C LYS A 143 22.88 11.65 -23.72
N SER A 144 23.04 10.97 -24.85
CA SER A 144 22.62 11.48 -26.14
C SER A 144 21.60 10.54 -26.79
N PHE A 145 20.67 11.12 -27.54
CA PHE A 145 19.80 10.35 -28.42
C PHE A 145 19.47 11.13 -29.69
N THR A 146 19.38 10.39 -30.78
CA THR A 146 19.07 10.94 -32.10
C THR A 146 17.66 10.57 -32.52
N ILE A 147 16.97 11.53 -33.14
CA ILE A 147 15.67 11.37 -33.77
C ILE A 147 15.81 11.66 -35.26
N ASP A 148 15.49 10.67 -36.09
CA ASP A 148 15.41 10.89 -37.53
C ASP A 148 14.08 11.55 -37.91
N VAL A 149 14.19 12.62 -38.69
CA VAL A 149 13.11 13.45 -39.22
C VAL A 149 13.08 13.30 -40.74
N THR A 150 11.92 13.02 -41.29
CA THR A 150 11.69 12.89 -42.74
C THR A 150 10.79 14.00 -43.23
N ALA A 151 10.79 14.26 -44.54
CA ALA A 151 9.89 15.21 -45.18
C ALA A 151 8.41 15.00 -44.75
N GLY A 152 7.70 16.10 -44.49
CA GLY A 152 6.30 16.09 -44.09
C GLY A 152 6.04 15.63 -42.64
N MET A 153 7.09 15.42 -41.83
CA MET A 153 6.93 15.06 -40.42
C MET A 153 6.49 16.28 -39.60
N SER A 154 5.31 16.20 -38.98
CA SER A 154 4.76 17.27 -38.14
C SER A 154 5.46 17.41 -36.77
N LEU A 155 5.35 18.58 -36.15
CA LEU A 155 5.84 18.83 -34.78
C LEU A 155 5.26 17.85 -33.75
N THR A 156 3.99 17.49 -33.88
CA THR A 156 3.35 16.44 -33.04
C THR A 156 4.04 15.09 -33.17
N ARG A 157 4.47 14.72 -34.37
CA ARG A 157 5.17 13.45 -34.60
C ARG A 157 6.59 13.47 -34.04
N VAL A 158 7.32 14.58 -34.17
CA VAL A 158 8.67 14.74 -33.60
C VAL A 158 8.63 14.74 -32.07
N THR A 159 7.71 15.49 -31.45
CA THR A 159 7.56 15.52 -29.98
C THR A 159 7.18 14.14 -29.41
N ARG A 160 6.34 13.37 -30.11
CA ARG A 160 6.03 11.98 -29.74
C ARG A 160 7.26 11.06 -29.79
N LYS A 161 8.07 11.15 -30.85
CA LYS A 161 9.33 10.38 -30.96
C LYS A 161 10.31 10.75 -29.83
N LYS A 162 10.43 12.05 -29.50
CA LYS A 162 11.27 12.54 -28.39
C LYS A 162 10.85 11.93 -27.05
N LYS A 163 9.54 11.96 -26.73
CA LYS A 163 9.02 11.35 -25.49
C LYS A 163 9.29 9.84 -25.43
N LYS A 164 9.18 9.12 -26.56
CA LYS A 164 9.45 7.68 -26.63
C LYS A 164 10.93 7.34 -26.43
N LYS A 165 11.85 8.15 -26.97
CA LYS A 165 13.29 7.97 -26.81
C LYS A 165 13.79 8.35 -25.41
N LYS A 166 13.19 9.36 -24.77
CA LYS A 166 13.52 9.77 -23.38
C LYS A 166 13.12 8.75 -22.31
N LYS A 167 12.08 7.93 -22.56
CA LYS A 167 11.60 6.90 -21.62
C LYS A 167 12.42 5.59 -21.66
N LYS A 168 13.29 5.43 -22.65
CA LYS A 168 14.27 4.35 -22.71
C LYS A 168 15.58 4.83 -22.13
#